data_AF-A0AAD5P3Y1-F1
#
_entry.id   AF-A0AAD5P3Y1-F1
#
_cell.length_a   1.000
_cell.length_b   1.000
_cell.length_c   1.000
_cell.angle_alpha   90.00
_cell.angle_beta   90.00
_cell.angle_gamma   90.00
#
_symmetry.space_group_name_H-M   'P 1'
#
loop_
_entity.id
_entity.type
_entity.pdbx_description
1 polymer ?
#
loop_
_entity_poly.entity_id
_entity_poly.type
_entity_poly.pdbx_seq_one_letter_code
_entity_poly.pdbx_strand_id
1 'polypeptide(L)'
;MAIETETATAELSLADTDINWDRLDKARFHIIGAILFTVQSALLHPTAVVKTRMQVDGSGFSQMRGVSVFRHILKHDGIRGIFRGFGTSAIGSLPGRVLHLTSLEVSKDLMLKYTEGIGMPEATRVGIANGVAGMLSNLVSCVYYVPLDVICQRLMVKGLPGTTFCNGPFDVVRKVIKAEGFRGMYRGFGLTALTQSPASALWWGAYGAAQHRIWRSLGYGDGVEKKPSHMEMVTVQATAGMVAGACSSVITTPIDTVKTRLQVMDNFGAGRPSVLKTTKTLLKEDGWWGFYRGFGPRFLNMSLYGTTMIVTYELIKTKMGLSFTKLFSRLFAKKEMRILMVGLDAAGKTTILYKLKLGEIVTTIPTIGFNVETVEYKNISFTVWDVGGQDKIRPLWRHYFQNTQGLIFVVDSNDRDRVVEARDELHRMLNEDELREAVLLVFANKQDLPNAMNAAEITDKLGLHSLRQRHWYIQSTCATSGEGLYEGLDWLSNNIASKA
;
A
#
# COMPACT_ATOMS: atom_id res chain seq x y z
N MET A 1 -19.79 31.84 -31.94
CA MET A 1 -18.58 31.06 -31.59
C MET A 1 -18.33 31.13 -30.08
N ALA A 2 -19.36 30.81 -29.27
CA ALA A 2 -19.33 30.90 -27.80
C ALA A 2 -20.30 29.89 -27.16
N ILE A 3 -20.51 28.72 -27.79
CA ILE A 3 -21.46 27.69 -27.31
C ILE A 3 -20.77 26.34 -27.04
N GLU A 4 -19.51 26.16 -27.45
CA GLU A 4 -18.78 24.88 -27.27
C GLU A 4 -17.88 24.83 -26.03
N THR A 5 -17.75 25.93 -25.28
CA THR A 5 -16.87 26.00 -24.10
C THR A 5 -17.61 25.66 -22.78
N GLU A 6 -18.90 25.99 -22.66
CA GLU A 6 -19.69 25.78 -21.43
C GLU A 6 -20.15 24.31 -21.25
N THR A 7 -20.44 23.60 -22.33
CA THR A 7 -20.80 22.16 -22.30
C THR A 7 -19.63 21.30 -21.84
N ALA A 8 -18.42 21.62 -22.30
CA ALA A 8 -17.19 20.92 -21.90
C ALA A 8 -16.83 21.13 -20.42
N THR A 9 -17.12 22.31 -19.86
CA THR A 9 -16.86 22.62 -18.44
C THR A 9 -17.88 22.00 -17.50
N ALA A 10 -19.15 21.87 -17.93
CA ALA A 10 -20.20 21.21 -17.14
C ALA A 10 -20.00 19.69 -17.03
N GLU A 11 -19.66 19.02 -18.13
CA GLU A 11 -19.28 17.59 -18.13
C GLU A 11 -18.05 17.32 -17.24
N LEU A 12 -17.07 18.24 -17.23
CA LEU A 12 -15.90 18.13 -16.35
C LEU A 12 -16.26 18.16 -14.86
N SER A 13 -17.28 18.92 -14.47
CA SER A 13 -17.64 19.13 -13.05
C SER A 13 -18.26 17.89 -12.38
N LEU A 14 -18.96 17.06 -13.15
CA LEU A 14 -19.50 15.77 -12.71
C LEU A 14 -18.47 14.64 -12.90
N ALA A 15 -17.64 14.70 -13.93
CA ALA A 15 -16.53 13.76 -14.13
C ALA A 15 -15.49 13.80 -12.99
N ASP A 16 -15.33 14.93 -12.30
CA ASP A 16 -14.47 15.04 -11.11
C ASP A 16 -15.05 14.34 -9.85
N THR A 17 -16.33 13.93 -9.88
CA THR A 17 -16.98 13.11 -8.84
C THR A 17 -16.81 11.61 -9.06
N ASP A 18 -16.38 11.20 -10.25
CA ASP A 18 -16.06 9.81 -10.55
C ASP A 18 -14.65 9.44 -10.07
N ILE A 19 -14.52 8.21 -9.57
CA ILE A 19 -13.25 7.67 -9.05
C ILE A 19 -12.27 7.50 -10.23
N ASN A 20 -11.38 8.48 -10.42
CA ASN A 20 -10.34 8.41 -11.43
C ASN A 20 -9.08 7.74 -10.84
N TRP A 21 -8.82 6.51 -11.28
CA TRP A 21 -7.72 5.66 -10.80
C TRP A 21 -6.34 6.08 -11.33
N ASP A 22 -6.29 6.79 -12.45
CA ASP A 22 -5.02 7.16 -13.11
C ASP A 22 -4.30 8.31 -12.40
N ARG A 23 -5.01 9.10 -11.59
CA ARG A 23 -4.47 10.20 -10.79
C ARG A 23 -3.97 9.77 -9.41
N LEU A 24 -4.06 8.50 -9.07
CA LEU A 24 -3.77 7.98 -7.74
C LEU A 24 -2.30 7.55 -7.62
N ASP A 25 -1.59 8.03 -6.60
CA ASP A 25 -0.27 7.49 -6.24
C ASP A 25 -0.44 6.05 -5.75
N LYS A 26 -0.13 5.09 -6.63
CA LYS A 26 -0.36 3.65 -6.40
C LYS A 26 0.40 3.14 -5.18
N ALA A 27 1.63 3.62 -4.93
CA ALA A 27 2.42 3.20 -3.77
C ALA A 27 1.81 3.68 -2.46
N ARG A 28 1.38 4.95 -2.41
CA ARG A 28 0.66 5.50 -1.24
C ARG A 28 -0.69 4.83 -1.03
N PHE A 29 -1.41 4.56 -2.11
CA PHE A 29 -2.69 3.86 -2.05
C PHE A 29 -2.55 2.46 -1.47
N HIS A 30 -1.52 1.69 -1.85
CA HIS A 30 -1.34 0.35 -1.31
C HIS A 30 -0.98 0.36 0.19
N ILE A 31 -0.11 1.26 0.65
CA ILE A 31 0.29 1.33 2.06
C ILE A 31 -0.81 1.93 2.94
N ILE A 32 -1.28 3.14 2.60
CA ILE A 32 -2.30 3.86 3.37
C ILE A 32 -3.64 3.13 3.25
N GLY A 33 -3.98 2.65 2.05
CA GLY A 33 -5.16 1.83 1.83
C GLY A 33 -5.12 0.55 2.66
N ALA A 34 -4.00 -0.18 2.72
CA ALA A 34 -3.91 -1.37 3.57
C ALA A 34 -4.24 -1.09 5.04
N ILE A 35 -3.77 0.04 5.59
CA ILE A 35 -4.06 0.46 6.97
C ILE A 35 -5.54 0.84 7.10
N LEU A 36 -6.05 1.72 6.24
CA LEU A 36 -7.44 2.20 6.29
C LEU A 36 -8.42 1.04 6.12
N PHE A 37 -8.18 0.14 5.18
CA PHE A 37 -9.00 -1.06 4.98
C PHE A 37 -8.90 -2.02 6.17
N THR A 38 -7.77 -2.10 6.87
CA THR A 38 -7.62 -2.92 8.09
C THR A 38 -8.39 -2.32 9.25
N VAL A 39 -8.29 -1.00 9.46
CA VAL A 39 -9.06 -0.26 10.48
C VAL A 39 -10.56 -0.38 10.21
N GLN A 40 -10.98 -0.18 8.96
CA GLN A 40 -12.36 -0.41 8.54
C GLN A 40 -12.80 -1.85 8.83
N SER A 41 -11.98 -2.82 8.45
CA SER A 41 -12.28 -4.24 8.71
C SER A 41 -12.44 -4.48 10.21
N ALA A 42 -11.64 -3.83 11.07
CA ALA A 42 -11.77 -3.91 12.53
C ALA A 42 -13.10 -3.34 13.02
N LEU A 43 -13.53 -2.18 12.52
CA LEU A 43 -14.80 -1.54 12.90
C LEU A 43 -16.01 -2.40 12.50
N LEU A 44 -15.94 -3.05 11.34
CA LEU A 44 -17.02 -3.89 10.82
C LEU A 44 -16.96 -5.34 11.30
N HIS A 45 -15.82 -5.82 11.82
CA HIS A 45 -15.64 -7.22 12.23
C HIS A 45 -16.69 -7.72 13.23
N PRO A 46 -17.11 -6.96 14.26
CA PRO A 46 -18.14 -7.42 15.19
C PRO A 46 -19.46 -7.78 14.51
N THR A 47 -19.82 -7.06 13.45
CA THR A 47 -21.04 -7.30 12.67
C THR A 47 -20.93 -8.60 11.89
N ALA A 48 -19.74 -8.92 11.37
CA ALA A 48 -19.45 -10.19 10.72
C ALA A 48 -19.55 -11.36 11.71
N VAL A 49 -19.01 -11.23 12.93
CA VAL A 49 -19.11 -12.27 13.97
C VAL A 49 -20.58 -12.53 14.33
N VAL A 50 -21.36 -11.47 14.58
CA VAL A 50 -22.79 -11.58 14.91
C VAL A 50 -23.55 -12.24 13.76
N LYS A 51 -23.32 -11.80 12.52
CA LYS A 51 -23.92 -12.39 11.31
C LYS A 51 -23.65 -13.90 11.24
N THR A 52 -22.38 -14.29 11.31
CA THR A 52 -21.95 -15.68 11.15
C THR A 52 -22.55 -16.57 12.24
N ARG A 53 -22.60 -16.11 13.49
CA ARG A 53 -23.24 -16.88 14.59
C ARG A 53 -24.75 -17.04 14.42
N MET A 54 -25.44 -16.02 13.91
CA MET A 54 -26.88 -16.09 13.62
C MET A 54 -27.22 -17.02 12.44
N GLN A 55 -26.30 -17.19 11.50
CA GLN A 55 -26.48 -18.05 10.32
C GLN A 55 -26.25 -19.54 10.63
N VAL A 56 -25.52 -19.86 11.70
CA VAL A 56 -25.28 -21.24 12.15
C VAL A 56 -26.48 -21.78 12.91
N ASP A 57 -26.82 -23.03 12.59
CA ASP A 57 -27.93 -23.77 13.17
C ASP A 57 -27.76 -24.12 14.67
N GLY A 58 -28.87 -24.38 15.36
CA GLY A 58 -28.89 -24.96 16.72
C GLY A 58 -28.32 -24.05 17.83
N SER A 59 -27.98 -22.81 17.51
CA SER A 59 -27.20 -21.93 18.38
C SER A 59 -28.03 -21.14 19.41
N GLY A 60 -29.37 -21.24 19.38
CA GLY A 60 -30.28 -20.37 20.15
C GLY A 60 -30.27 -18.90 19.68
N PHE A 61 -29.22 -18.45 18.99
CA PHE A 61 -29.06 -17.12 18.43
C PHE A 61 -29.92 -16.87 17.19
N SER A 62 -30.42 -17.92 16.57
CA SER A 62 -31.15 -17.83 15.31
C SER A 62 -32.47 -17.06 15.39
N GLN A 63 -33.11 -17.03 16.57
CA GLN A 63 -34.33 -16.25 16.83
C GLN A 63 -34.05 -14.92 17.54
N MET A 64 -32.80 -14.64 17.90
CA MET A 64 -32.43 -13.42 18.61
C MET A 64 -32.18 -12.25 17.65
N ARG A 65 -32.50 -11.04 18.10
CA ARG A 65 -32.08 -9.81 17.39
C ARG A 65 -30.55 -9.70 17.42
N GLY A 66 -29.95 -9.18 16.36
CA GLY A 66 -28.47 -9.06 16.25
C GLY A 66 -27.82 -8.29 17.41
N VAL A 67 -28.48 -7.27 17.96
CA VAL A 67 -28.01 -6.53 19.14
C VAL A 67 -27.99 -7.42 20.38
N SER A 68 -28.98 -8.30 20.54
CA SER A 68 -29.04 -9.26 21.65
C SER A 68 -27.93 -10.29 21.54
N VAL A 69 -27.63 -10.77 20.32
CA VAL A 69 -26.50 -11.67 20.05
C VAL A 69 -25.17 -10.97 20.36
N PHE A 70 -24.99 -9.72 19.92
CA PHE A 70 -23.79 -8.93 20.24
C PHE A 70 -23.56 -8.80 21.75
N ARG A 71 -24.61 -8.42 22.50
CA ARG A 71 -24.55 -8.31 23.97
C ARG A 71 -24.26 -9.66 24.63
N HIS A 72 -24.84 -10.75 24.11
CA HIS A 72 -24.58 -12.08 24.62
C HIS A 72 -23.11 -12.50 24.43
N ILE A 73 -22.55 -12.28 23.24
CA ILE A 73 -21.13 -12.56 22.97
C ILE A 73 -20.25 -11.72 23.89
N LEU A 74 -20.54 -10.43 24.04
CA LEU A 74 -19.74 -9.56 24.91
C LEU A 74 -19.80 -9.99 26.38
N LYS A 75 -20.96 -10.46 26.86
CA LYS A 75 -21.14 -10.94 28.24
C LYS A 75 -20.45 -12.28 28.51
N HIS A 76 -20.48 -13.22 27.56
CA HIS A 76 -19.96 -14.58 27.76
C HIS A 76 -18.53 -14.79 27.24
N ASP A 77 -18.18 -14.22 26.08
CA ASP A 77 -16.86 -14.39 25.43
C ASP A 77 -15.97 -13.14 25.55
N GLY A 78 -16.49 -12.02 26.06
CA GLY A 78 -15.77 -10.75 26.18
C GLY A 78 -15.44 -10.10 24.83
N ILE A 79 -14.56 -9.08 24.87
CA ILE A 79 -14.10 -8.35 23.67
C ILE A 79 -13.37 -9.29 22.70
N ARG A 80 -12.61 -10.26 23.22
CA ARG A 80 -11.94 -11.27 22.38
C ARG A 80 -12.93 -12.12 21.58
N GLY A 81 -14.14 -12.33 22.11
CA GLY A 81 -15.23 -13.03 21.44
C GLY A 81 -15.72 -12.35 20.16
N ILE A 82 -15.99 -11.05 20.23
CA ILE A 82 -16.49 -10.25 19.11
C ILE A 82 -15.41 -9.96 18.04
N PHE A 83 -14.13 -10.22 18.35
CA PHE A 83 -13.00 -10.09 17.42
C PHE A 83 -12.38 -11.43 16.98
N ARG A 84 -13.04 -12.58 17.26
CA ARG A 84 -12.52 -13.89 16.82
C ARG A 84 -12.36 -13.94 15.30
N GLY A 85 -11.19 -14.39 14.84
CA GLY A 85 -10.85 -14.46 13.42
C GLY A 85 -10.36 -13.14 12.81
N PHE A 86 -10.40 -12.01 13.51
CA PHE A 86 -9.98 -10.72 12.96
C PHE A 86 -8.50 -10.72 12.54
N GLY A 87 -7.59 -11.17 13.41
CA GLY A 87 -6.16 -11.19 13.08
C GLY A 87 -5.84 -12.04 11.84
N THR A 88 -6.51 -13.19 11.70
CA THR A 88 -6.41 -14.04 10.51
C THR A 88 -6.95 -13.34 9.27
N SER A 89 -8.13 -12.71 9.36
CA SER A 89 -8.74 -11.96 8.26
C SER A 89 -7.90 -10.75 7.85
N ALA A 90 -7.40 -9.96 8.81
CA ALA A 90 -6.61 -8.77 8.58
C ALA A 90 -5.31 -9.09 7.83
N ILE A 91 -4.48 -10.00 8.38
CA ILE A 91 -3.20 -10.38 7.78
C ILE A 91 -3.43 -11.16 6.49
N GLY A 92 -4.36 -12.12 6.51
CA GLY A 92 -4.67 -12.96 5.36
C GLY A 92 -5.27 -12.18 4.19
N SER A 93 -6.01 -11.10 4.40
CA SER A 93 -6.62 -10.38 3.28
C SER A 93 -5.60 -9.70 2.35
N LEU A 94 -4.38 -9.39 2.83
CA LEU A 94 -3.41 -8.61 2.07
C LEU A 94 -2.96 -9.30 0.78
N PRO A 95 -2.46 -10.56 0.79
CA PRO A 95 -2.12 -11.26 -0.46
C PRO A 95 -3.31 -11.43 -1.39
N GLY A 96 -4.50 -11.68 -0.83
CA GLY A 96 -5.73 -11.81 -1.61
C GLY A 96 -6.07 -10.52 -2.39
N ARG A 97 -5.89 -9.34 -1.78
CA ARG A 97 -6.09 -8.04 -2.44
C ARG A 97 -5.10 -7.83 -3.59
N VAL A 98 -3.83 -8.16 -3.37
CA VAL A 98 -2.79 -8.06 -4.41
C VAL A 98 -3.14 -8.98 -5.58
N LEU A 99 -3.46 -10.24 -5.30
CA LEU A 99 -3.87 -11.20 -6.33
C LEU A 99 -5.08 -10.74 -7.13
N HIS A 100 -6.09 -10.17 -6.47
CA HIS A 100 -7.27 -9.65 -7.14
C HIS A 100 -6.93 -8.49 -8.09
N LEU A 101 -6.17 -7.49 -7.61
CA LEU A 101 -5.81 -6.31 -8.42
C LEU A 101 -4.90 -6.67 -9.59
N THR A 102 -3.86 -7.46 -9.35
CA THR A 102 -2.98 -7.93 -10.43
C THR A 102 -3.75 -8.74 -11.46
N SER A 103 -4.63 -9.65 -11.01
CA SER A 103 -5.44 -10.44 -11.93
C SER A 103 -6.43 -9.56 -12.70
N LEU A 104 -6.99 -8.52 -12.08
CA LEU A 104 -7.88 -7.56 -12.74
C LEU A 104 -7.14 -6.79 -13.85
N GLU A 105 -5.98 -6.22 -13.55
CA GLU A 105 -5.18 -5.46 -14.52
C GLU A 105 -4.71 -6.33 -15.69
N VAL A 106 -4.13 -7.50 -15.40
CA VAL A 106 -3.66 -8.44 -16.43
C VAL A 106 -4.82 -8.94 -17.29
N SER A 107 -5.94 -9.32 -16.69
CA SER A 107 -7.09 -9.82 -17.45
C SER A 107 -7.71 -8.73 -18.34
N LYS A 108 -7.73 -7.48 -17.85
CA LYS A 108 -8.25 -6.34 -18.62
C LYS A 108 -7.36 -6.04 -19.82
N ASP A 109 -6.04 -5.97 -19.63
CA ASP A 109 -5.07 -5.72 -20.70
C ASP A 109 -5.13 -6.82 -21.79
N LEU A 110 -5.18 -8.08 -21.37
CA LEU A 110 -5.34 -9.21 -22.29
C LEU A 110 -6.64 -9.14 -23.11
N MET A 111 -7.76 -8.79 -22.46
CA MET A 111 -9.05 -8.69 -23.15
C MET A 111 -9.09 -7.50 -24.12
N LEU A 112 -8.50 -6.37 -23.76
CA LEU A 112 -8.39 -5.21 -24.66
C LEU A 112 -7.56 -5.56 -25.90
N LYS A 113 -6.41 -6.22 -25.72
CA LYS A 113 -5.57 -6.70 -26.85
C LYS A 113 -6.31 -7.70 -27.75
N TYR A 114 -7.04 -8.64 -27.17
CA TYR A 114 -7.77 -9.65 -27.96
C TYR A 114 -8.96 -9.06 -28.73
N THR A 115 -9.57 -8.00 -28.19
CA THR A 115 -10.73 -7.33 -28.81
C THR A 115 -10.34 -6.16 -29.72
N GLU A 116 -9.07 -5.81 -29.82
CA GLU A 116 -8.56 -4.70 -30.64
C GLU A 116 -8.82 -4.92 -32.15
N GLY A 117 -8.75 -6.16 -32.61
CA GLY A 117 -9.04 -6.54 -34.00
C GLY A 117 -10.51 -6.79 -34.31
N ILE A 118 -11.40 -6.69 -33.32
CA ILE A 118 -12.84 -6.90 -33.50
C ILE A 118 -13.46 -5.52 -33.72
N GLY A 119 -14.11 -5.30 -34.86
CA GLY A 119 -14.75 -4.02 -35.24
C GLY A 119 -15.95 -3.64 -34.37
N MET A 120 -15.74 -3.49 -33.06
CA MET A 120 -16.74 -3.13 -32.05
C MET A 120 -16.53 -1.68 -31.59
N PRO A 121 -17.61 -0.98 -31.18
CA PRO A 121 -17.49 0.34 -30.56
C PRO A 121 -16.63 0.30 -29.29
N GLU A 122 -15.86 1.37 -29.05
CA GLU A 122 -14.90 1.46 -27.93
C GLU A 122 -15.55 1.21 -26.56
N ALA A 123 -16.72 1.80 -26.32
CA ALA A 123 -17.45 1.63 -25.07
C ALA A 123 -17.84 0.16 -24.82
N THR A 124 -18.26 -0.55 -25.88
CA THR A 124 -18.60 -1.98 -25.81
C THR A 124 -17.36 -2.82 -25.53
N ARG A 125 -16.25 -2.51 -26.21
CA ARG A 125 -14.96 -3.18 -26.03
C ARG A 125 -14.46 -3.05 -24.58
N VAL A 126 -14.44 -1.83 -24.06
CA VAL A 126 -14.04 -1.53 -22.68
C VAL A 126 -15.00 -2.18 -21.68
N GLY A 127 -16.31 -2.17 -21.96
CA GLY A 127 -17.32 -2.83 -21.13
C GLY A 127 -17.11 -4.34 -21.01
N ILE A 128 -16.88 -5.02 -22.15
CA ILE A 128 -16.58 -6.47 -22.18
C ILE A 128 -15.28 -6.75 -21.43
N ALA A 129 -14.22 -5.98 -21.71
CA ALA A 129 -12.92 -6.17 -21.06
C ALA A 129 -13.02 -6.03 -19.53
N ASN A 130 -13.69 -4.99 -19.03
CA ASN A 130 -13.91 -4.80 -17.59
C ASN A 130 -14.77 -5.93 -16.98
N GLY A 131 -15.82 -6.37 -17.67
CA GLY A 131 -16.70 -7.44 -17.20
C GLY A 131 -15.97 -8.77 -17.06
N VAL A 132 -15.25 -9.18 -18.12
CA VAL A 132 -14.47 -10.43 -18.12
C VAL A 132 -13.32 -10.35 -17.12
N ALA A 133 -12.60 -9.23 -17.05
CA ALA A 133 -11.54 -9.03 -16.07
C ALA A 133 -12.07 -9.10 -14.64
N GLY A 134 -13.22 -8.51 -14.35
CA GLY A 134 -13.88 -8.58 -13.04
C GLY A 134 -14.27 -10.01 -12.66
N MET A 135 -14.76 -10.81 -13.61
CA MET A 135 -15.09 -12.22 -13.37
C MET A 135 -13.84 -13.07 -13.14
N LEU A 136 -12.83 -12.94 -14.01
CA LEU A 136 -11.61 -13.75 -13.94
C LEU A 136 -10.80 -13.42 -12.68
N SER A 137 -10.63 -12.14 -12.37
CA SER A 137 -9.97 -11.69 -11.14
C SER A 137 -10.68 -12.17 -9.87
N ASN A 138 -12.01 -12.25 -9.88
CA ASN A 138 -12.75 -12.83 -8.77
C ASN A 138 -12.48 -14.34 -8.62
N LEU A 139 -12.48 -15.10 -9.72
CA LEU A 139 -12.20 -16.54 -9.67
C LEU A 139 -10.79 -16.84 -9.17
N VAL A 140 -9.78 -16.11 -9.65
CA VAL A 140 -8.38 -16.23 -9.20
C VAL A 140 -8.27 -15.86 -7.72
N SER A 141 -8.88 -14.75 -7.32
CA SER A 141 -8.94 -14.28 -5.93
C SER A 141 -9.59 -15.33 -5.01
N CYS A 142 -10.66 -15.99 -5.44
CA CYS A 142 -11.35 -17.04 -4.67
C CYS A 142 -10.44 -18.23 -4.32
N VAL A 143 -9.42 -18.55 -5.13
CA VAL A 143 -8.46 -19.64 -4.84
C VAL A 143 -7.74 -19.42 -3.52
N TYR A 144 -7.46 -18.16 -3.19
CA TYR A 144 -6.82 -17.74 -1.96
C TYR A 144 -7.85 -17.41 -0.86
N TYR A 145 -8.88 -16.64 -1.20
CA TYR A 145 -9.84 -16.14 -0.20
C TYR A 145 -10.73 -17.22 0.39
N VAL A 146 -11.11 -18.26 -0.37
CA VAL A 146 -12.06 -19.27 0.15
C VAL A 146 -11.44 -20.06 1.33
N PRO A 147 -10.20 -20.57 1.25
CA PRO A 147 -9.54 -21.16 2.42
C PRO A 147 -9.45 -20.21 3.62
N LEU A 148 -9.12 -18.94 3.36
CA LEU A 148 -9.04 -17.92 4.42
C LEU A 148 -10.40 -17.68 5.09
N ASP A 149 -11.47 -17.59 4.30
CA ASP A 149 -12.85 -17.41 4.75
C ASP A 149 -13.31 -18.61 5.58
N VAL A 150 -13.02 -19.85 5.14
CA VAL A 150 -13.30 -21.07 5.92
C VAL A 150 -12.63 -21.03 7.29
N ILE A 151 -11.37 -20.61 7.36
CA ILE A 151 -10.65 -20.47 8.64
C ILE A 151 -11.31 -19.42 9.52
N CYS A 152 -11.59 -18.23 8.97
CA CYS A 152 -12.18 -17.13 9.72
C CYS A 152 -13.57 -17.50 10.25
N GLN A 153 -14.45 -18.05 9.42
CA GLN A 153 -15.81 -18.40 9.84
C GLN A 153 -15.82 -19.46 10.94
N ARG A 154 -14.96 -20.48 10.86
CA ARG A 154 -14.82 -21.50 11.92
C ARG A 154 -14.28 -20.94 13.23
N LEU A 155 -13.47 -19.87 13.19
CA LEU A 155 -13.05 -19.15 14.40
C LEU A 155 -14.20 -18.29 14.98
N MET A 156 -15.02 -17.66 14.13
CA MET A 156 -16.13 -16.79 14.57
C MET A 156 -17.23 -17.54 15.32
N VAL A 157 -17.44 -18.81 14.98
CA VAL A 157 -18.51 -19.68 15.49
C VAL A 157 -18.05 -20.60 16.62
N LYS A 158 -16.80 -20.43 17.09
CA LYS A 158 -16.24 -21.19 18.20
C LYS A 158 -17.19 -21.19 19.40
N GLY A 159 -17.52 -22.37 19.91
CA GLY A 159 -18.37 -22.55 21.09
C GLY A 159 -19.85 -22.75 20.76
N LEU A 160 -20.24 -22.79 19.48
CA LEU A 160 -21.61 -23.11 19.09
C LEU A 160 -21.83 -24.63 18.96
N PRO A 161 -23.04 -25.12 19.27
CA PRO A 161 -23.44 -26.51 18.99
C PRO A 161 -23.23 -26.86 17.52
N GLY A 162 -22.77 -28.09 17.23
CA GLY A 162 -22.56 -28.56 15.86
C GLY A 162 -21.31 -28.01 15.14
N THR A 163 -20.44 -27.29 15.85
CA THR A 163 -19.17 -26.75 15.33
C THR A 163 -17.97 -27.39 16.01
N THR A 164 -16.88 -27.64 15.27
CA THR A 164 -15.64 -28.14 15.87
C THR A 164 -14.93 -27.03 16.63
N PHE A 165 -14.63 -27.28 17.90
CA PHE A 165 -13.85 -26.37 18.72
C PHE A 165 -12.44 -26.19 18.15
N CYS A 166 -12.07 -24.95 17.79
CA CYS A 166 -10.76 -24.62 17.24
C CYS A 166 -10.05 -23.55 18.07
N ASN A 167 -8.75 -23.72 18.33
CA ASN A 167 -7.96 -22.80 19.14
C ASN A 167 -7.28 -21.69 18.34
N GLY A 168 -7.05 -21.91 17.05
CA GLY A 168 -6.41 -20.93 16.17
C GLY A 168 -6.48 -21.35 14.70
N PRO A 169 -5.97 -20.52 13.78
CA PRO A 169 -6.10 -20.75 12.35
C PRO A 169 -5.44 -22.07 11.89
N PHE A 170 -4.25 -22.40 12.40
CA PHE A 170 -3.57 -23.65 12.06
C PHE A 170 -4.29 -24.90 12.60
N ASP A 171 -4.97 -24.77 13.74
CA ASP A 171 -5.79 -25.85 14.30
C ASP A 171 -7.03 -26.11 13.43
N VAL A 172 -7.65 -25.04 12.89
CA VAL A 172 -8.72 -25.18 11.90
C VAL A 172 -8.23 -25.93 10.67
N VAL A 173 -7.10 -25.49 10.07
CA VAL A 173 -6.53 -26.13 8.88
C VAL A 173 -6.26 -27.62 9.12
N ARG A 174 -5.60 -27.95 10.23
CA ARG A 174 -5.29 -29.35 10.59
C ARG A 174 -6.55 -30.18 10.74
N LYS A 175 -7.57 -29.67 11.45
CA LYS A 175 -8.83 -30.41 11.70
C LYS A 175 -9.64 -30.61 10.43
N VAL A 176 -9.76 -29.58 9.60
CA VAL A 176 -10.49 -29.67 8.31
C VAL A 176 -9.79 -30.63 7.36
N ILE A 177 -8.47 -30.52 7.19
CA ILE A 177 -7.72 -31.43 6.32
C ILE A 177 -7.79 -32.87 6.84
N LYS A 178 -7.72 -33.10 8.15
CA LYS A 178 -7.85 -34.44 8.73
C LYS A 178 -9.24 -35.05 8.53
N ALA A 179 -10.30 -34.25 8.63
CA ALA A 179 -11.67 -34.73 8.51
C ALA A 179 -12.12 -34.90 7.05
N GLU A 180 -11.64 -34.07 6.13
CA GLU A 180 -12.24 -33.92 4.80
C GLU A 180 -11.23 -33.84 3.65
N GLY A 181 -9.95 -33.84 3.98
CA GLY A 181 -8.86 -33.58 3.03
C GLY A 181 -8.81 -32.11 2.60
N PHE A 182 -7.95 -31.85 1.61
CA PHE A 182 -7.70 -30.50 1.10
C PHE A 182 -8.95 -29.80 0.54
N ARG A 183 -9.89 -30.58 -0.03
CA ARG A 183 -11.16 -30.07 -0.57
C ARG A 183 -12.04 -29.42 0.50
N GLY A 184 -11.90 -29.80 1.78
CA GLY A 184 -12.65 -29.18 2.88
C GLY A 184 -12.36 -27.69 3.04
N MET A 185 -11.14 -27.24 2.71
CA MET A 185 -10.75 -25.82 2.74
C MET A 185 -11.42 -24.99 1.65
N TYR A 186 -12.00 -25.63 0.64
CA TYR A 186 -12.66 -24.98 -0.50
C TYR A 186 -14.18 -25.10 -0.46
N ARG A 187 -14.75 -25.42 0.72
CA ARG A 187 -16.19 -25.43 0.92
C ARG A 187 -16.79 -24.08 0.57
N GLY A 188 -17.86 -24.12 -0.22
CA GLY A 188 -18.55 -22.90 -0.66
C GLY A 188 -17.83 -22.12 -1.75
N PHE A 189 -16.77 -22.65 -2.39
CA PHE A 189 -16.09 -21.97 -3.49
C PHE A 189 -17.05 -21.50 -4.58
N GLY A 190 -17.90 -22.41 -5.10
CA GLY A 190 -18.88 -22.08 -6.14
C GLY A 190 -19.90 -21.04 -5.68
N LEU A 191 -20.38 -21.12 -4.44
CA LEU A 191 -21.29 -20.11 -3.87
C LEU A 191 -20.59 -18.76 -3.65
N THR A 192 -19.30 -18.77 -3.34
CA THR A 192 -18.49 -17.55 -3.17
C THR A 192 -18.28 -16.86 -4.51
N ALA A 193 -17.89 -17.62 -5.54
CA ALA A 193 -17.76 -17.11 -6.91
C ALA A 193 -19.09 -16.55 -7.43
N LEU A 194 -20.20 -17.28 -7.23
CA LEU A 194 -21.54 -16.86 -7.64
C LEU A 194 -22.10 -15.67 -6.85
N THR A 195 -21.61 -15.41 -5.64
CA THR A 195 -22.06 -14.25 -4.87
C THR A 195 -21.26 -13.02 -5.22
N GLN A 196 -19.94 -13.08 -5.27
CA GLN A 196 -19.11 -11.88 -5.33
C GLN A 196 -19.25 -11.09 -6.65
N SER A 197 -19.23 -11.75 -7.82
CA SER A 197 -19.33 -11.04 -9.10
C SER A 197 -20.72 -10.42 -9.33
N PRO A 198 -21.85 -11.15 -9.17
CA PRO A 198 -23.19 -10.55 -9.27
C PRO A 198 -23.48 -9.54 -8.16
N ALA A 199 -23.01 -9.76 -6.92
CA ALA A 199 -23.19 -8.80 -5.83
C ALA A 199 -22.53 -7.46 -6.15
N SER A 200 -21.34 -7.49 -6.76
CA SER A 200 -20.61 -6.29 -7.16
C SER A 200 -21.34 -5.54 -8.27
N ALA A 201 -21.80 -6.24 -9.31
CA ALA A 201 -22.58 -5.64 -10.40
C ALA A 201 -23.90 -5.02 -9.88
N LEU A 202 -24.63 -5.74 -9.03
CA LEU A 202 -25.85 -5.25 -8.40
C LEU A 202 -25.57 -4.03 -7.50
N TRP A 203 -24.48 -4.05 -6.75
CA TRP A 203 -24.11 -2.95 -5.87
C TRP A 203 -23.78 -1.69 -6.68
N TRP A 204 -22.87 -1.79 -7.67
CA TRP A 204 -22.49 -0.64 -8.50
C TRP A 204 -23.66 -0.10 -9.34
N GLY A 205 -24.48 -0.99 -9.90
CA GLY A 205 -25.67 -0.58 -10.65
C GLY A 205 -26.70 0.13 -9.77
N ALA A 206 -27.00 -0.41 -8.59
CA ALA A 206 -27.90 0.23 -7.64
C ALA A 206 -27.33 1.55 -7.08
N TYR A 207 -26.02 1.59 -6.85
CA TYR A 207 -25.30 2.78 -6.38
C TYR A 207 -25.39 3.92 -7.39
N GLY A 208 -25.02 3.67 -8.65
CA GLY A 208 -25.10 4.68 -9.71
C GLY A 208 -26.53 5.17 -9.94
N ALA A 209 -27.50 4.26 -9.98
CA ALA A 209 -28.92 4.63 -10.12
C ALA A 209 -29.42 5.47 -8.94
N ALA A 210 -29.02 5.14 -7.71
CA ALA A 210 -29.38 5.90 -6.52
C ALA A 210 -28.72 7.28 -6.51
N GLN A 211 -27.41 7.38 -6.78
CA GLN A 211 -26.72 8.67 -6.87
C GLN A 211 -27.38 9.58 -7.89
N HIS A 212 -27.63 9.10 -9.10
CA HIS A 212 -28.22 9.87 -10.18
C HIS A 212 -29.62 10.41 -9.81
N ARG A 213 -30.46 9.59 -9.14
CA ARG A 213 -31.76 10.06 -8.65
C ARG A 213 -31.65 11.09 -7.52
N ILE A 214 -30.74 10.88 -6.57
CA ILE A 214 -30.55 11.81 -5.44
C ILE A 214 -30.02 13.15 -5.93
N TRP A 215 -29.02 13.16 -6.81
CA TRP A 215 -28.49 14.39 -7.40
C TRP A 215 -29.57 15.19 -8.14
N ARG A 216 -30.38 14.52 -8.96
CA ARG A 216 -31.54 15.14 -9.62
C ARG A 216 -32.55 15.70 -8.61
N SER A 217 -32.83 15.00 -7.51
CA SER A 217 -33.75 15.50 -6.49
C SER A 217 -33.22 16.73 -5.72
N LEU A 218 -31.90 16.89 -5.65
CA LEU A 218 -31.23 18.04 -5.05
C LEU A 218 -31.09 19.22 -6.03
N GLY A 219 -31.65 19.11 -7.24
CA GLY A 219 -31.60 20.16 -8.27
C GLY A 219 -30.30 20.18 -9.06
N TYR A 220 -29.44 19.16 -8.94
CA TYR A 220 -28.26 18.99 -9.79
C TYR A 220 -28.69 18.19 -11.03
N GLY A 221 -28.97 18.92 -12.11
CA GLY A 221 -29.29 18.37 -13.44
C GLY A 221 -28.28 18.84 -14.49
N ASP A 222 -28.41 18.27 -15.69
CA ASP A 222 -27.58 18.59 -16.85
C ASP A 222 -27.81 20.07 -17.24
N GLY A 223 -26.98 20.98 -16.72
CA GLY A 223 -27.07 22.43 -16.94
C GLY A 223 -26.91 23.34 -15.72
N VAL A 224 -26.67 22.80 -14.51
CA VAL A 224 -26.51 23.62 -13.29
C VAL A 224 -25.04 23.72 -12.88
N GLU A 225 -24.42 24.90 -13.02
CA GLU A 225 -23.03 25.19 -12.58
C GLU A 225 -22.87 25.33 -11.05
N LYS A 226 -23.70 24.64 -10.26
CA LYS A 226 -23.56 24.64 -8.80
C LYS A 226 -22.61 23.51 -8.42
N LYS A 227 -21.45 23.84 -7.85
CA LYS A 227 -20.60 22.82 -7.22
C LYS A 227 -21.26 22.33 -5.93
N PRO A 228 -21.43 21.01 -5.73
CA PRO A 228 -21.97 20.48 -4.49
C PRO A 228 -21.02 20.77 -3.32
N SER A 229 -21.58 21.10 -2.16
CA SER A 229 -20.80 21.22 -0.94
C SER A 229 -20.23 19.85 -0.54
N HIS A 230 -19.14 19.87 0.25
CA HIS A 230 -18.55 18.64 0.76
C HIS A 230 -19.55 17.79 1.56
N MET A 231 -20.44 18.44 2.31
CA MET A 231 -21.47 17.75 3.10
C MET A 231 -22.55 17.12 2.21
N GLU A 232 -22.98 17.80 1.14
CA GLU A 232 -23.90 17.22 0.14
C GLU A 232 -23.25 16.01 -0.53
N MET A 233 -22.00 16.13 -0.99
CA MET A 233 -21.28 15.03 -1.63
C MET A 233 -21.20 13.79 -0.74
N VAL A 234 -20.74 13.95 0.50
CA VAL A 234 -20.67 12.84 1.48
C VAL A 234 -22.06 12.25 1.77
N THR A 235 -23.09 13.10 1.89
CA THR A 235 -24.47 12.64 2.18
C THR A 235 -25.06 11.84 1.03
N VAL A 236 -24.88 12.30 -0.22
CA VAL A 236 -25.36 11.59 -1.41
C VAL A 236 -24.64 10.26 -1.57
N GLN A 237 -23.32 10.24 -1.43
CA GLN A 237 -22.51 9.03 -1.48
C GLN A 237 -22.91 8.02 -0.39
N ALA A 238 -23.11 8.48 0.85
CA ALA A 238 -23.55 7.62 1.95
C ALA A 238 -24.95 7.05 1.70
N THR A 239 -25.90 7.88 1.28
CA THR A 239 -27.29 7.46 1.02
C THR A 239 -27.37 6.48 -0.15
N ALA A 240 -26.67 6.77 -1.25
CA ALA A 240 -26.57 5.85 -2.38
C ALA A 240 -25.89 4.53 -2.00
N GLY A 241 -24.82 4.59 -1.18
CA GLY A 241 -24.15 3.41 -0.63
C GLY A 241 -25.07 2.55 0.23
N MET A 242 -25.96 3.17 1.03
CA MET A 242 -26.97 2.46 1.80
C MET A 242 -28.00 1.76 0.92
N VAL A 243 -28.52 2.45 -0.11
CA VAL A 243 -29.47 1.86 -1.07
C VAL A 243 -28.83 0.69 -1.83
N ALA A 244 -27.60 0.86 -2.31
CA ALA A 244 -26.84 -0.19 -2.98
C ALA A 244 -26.57 -1.39 -2.06
N GLY A 245 -26.19 -1.12 -0.81
CA GLY A 245 -26.04 -2.13 0.24
C GLY A 245 -27.34 -2.88 0.52
N ALA A 246 -28.49 -2.19 0.56
CA ALA A 246 -29.81 -2.80 0.72
C ALA A 246 -30.14 -3.75 -0.44
N CYS A 247 -30.06 -3.26 -1.68
CA CYS A 247 -30.39 -4.04 -2.86
C CYS A 247 -29.51 -5.28 -2.99
N SER A 248 -28.18 -5.11 -2.85
CA SER A 248 -27.22 -6.22 -2.95
C SER A 248 -27.39 -7.21 -1.80
N SER A 249 -27.62 -6.74 -0.57
CA SER A 249 -27.82 -7.63 0.58
C SER A 249 -29.09 -8.47 0.47
N VAL A 250 -30.22 -7.91 0.04
CA VAL A 250 -31.48 -8.67 -0.12
C VAL A 250 -31.28 -9.86 -1.07
N ILE A 251 -30.66 -9.63 -2.23
CA ILE A 251 -30.46 -10.67 -3.24
C ILE A 251 -29.42 -11.71 -2.81
N THR A 252 -28.36 -11.27 -2.14
CA THR A 252 -27.19 -12.14 -1.86
C THR A 252 -27.26 -12.86 -0.52
N THR A 253 -28.15 -12.44 0.39
CA THR A 253 -28.27 -13.05 1.73
C THR A 253 -28.63 -14.54 1.68
N PRO A 254 -29.62 -15.00 0.89
CA PRO A 254 -29.94 -16.42 0.81
C PRO A 254 -28.74 -17.30 0.46
N ILE A 255 -27.95 -16.87 -0.53
CA ILE A 255 -26.80 -17.63 -1.02
C ILE A 255 -25.69 -17.67 0.04
N ASP A 256 -25.43 -16.55 0.70
CA ASP A 256 -24.40 -16.46 1.75
C ASP A 256 -24.81 -17.20 3.03
N THR A 257 -26.10 -17.27 3.37
CA THR A 257 -26.57 -18.07 4.51
C THR A 257 -26.31 -19.56 4.25
N VAL A 258 -26.61 -20.04 3.03
CA VAL A 258 -26.29 -21.42 2.62
C VAL A 258 -24.77 -21.65 2.62
N LYS A 259 -23.99 -20.70 2.07
CA LYS A 259 -22.52 -20.73 2.06
C LYS A 259 -21.93 -20.84 3.46
N THR A 260 -22.38 -19.98 4.38
CA THR A 260 -21.86 -19.90 5.76
C THR A 260 -22.13 -21.20 6.52
N ARG A 261 -23.35 -21.76 6.40
CA ARG A 261 -23.64 -23.08 6.98
C ARG A 261 -22.77 -24.18 6.37
N LEU A 262 -22.59 -24.18 5.05
CA LEU A 262 -21.76 -25.16 4.36
C LEU A 262 -20.29 -25.12 4.82
N GLN A 263 -19.74 -23.93 5.07
CA GLN A 263 -18.35 -23.73 5.48
C GLN A 263 -18.08 -24.07 6.95
N VAL A 264 -19.08 -23.85 7.81
CA VAL A 264 -18.91 -23.96 9.26
C VAL A 264 -19.34 -25.32 9.83
N MET A 265 -20.42 -25.91 9.32
CA MET A 265 -21.03 -27.08 9.96
C MET A 265 -20.25 -28.35 9.64
N ASP A 266 -19.85 -29.07 10.69
CA ASP A 266 -18.94 -30.22 10.56
C ASP A 266 -19.67 -31.53 10.31
N ASN A 267 -20.87 -31.73 10.84
CA ASN A 267 -21.59 -33.00 10.73
C ASN A 267 -23.11 -32.81 10.72
N PHE A 268 -23.72 -32.83 9.53
CA PHE A 268 -25.15 -33.12 9.39
C PHE A 268 -25.39 -34.64 9.45
N GLY A 269 -25.05 -35.29 10.56
CA GLY A 269 -25.50 -36.64 10.94
C GLY A 269 -25.24 -37.84 10.03
N ALA A 270 -24.80 -37.67 8.77
CA ALA A 270 -24.41 -38.71 7.81
C ALA A 270 -24.05 -38.03 6.48
N GLY A 271 -22.77 -38.06 6.10
CA GLY A 271 -22.30 -37.68 4.75
C GLY A 271 -21.86 -36.22 4.57
N ARG A 272 -21.11 -36.00 3.47
CA ARG A 272 -20.53 -34.70 3.09
C ARG A 272 -21.63 -33.63 2.96
N PRO A 273 -21.43 -32.41 3.49
CA PRO A 273 -22.41 -31.36 3.33
C PRO A 273 -22.51 -30.94 1.87
N SER A 274 -23.75 -30.77 1.42
CA SER A 274 -24.10 -30.40 0.05
C SER A 274 -24.98 -29.16 0.10
N VAL A 275 -24.89 -28.32 -0.94
CA VAL A 275 -25.75 -27.14 -1.11
C VAL A 275 -27.21 -27.56 -1.01
N LEU A 276 -27.62 -28.61 -1.73
CA LEU A 276 -29.01 -29.09 -1.72
C LEU A 276 -29.47 -29.58 -0.35
N LYS A 277 -28.61 -30.30 0.37
CA LYS A 277 -28.91 -30.79 1.73
C LYS A 277 -29.08 -29.61 2.69
N THR A 278 -28.16 -28.65 2.63
CA THR A 278 -28.17 -27.44 3.47
C THR A 278 -29.42 -26.60 3.21
N THR A 279 -29.78 -26.39 1.94
CA THR A 279 -30.99 -25.66 1.53
C THR A 279 -32.26 -26.36 1.99
N LYS A 280 -32.38 -27.69 1.81
CA LYS A 280 -33.53 -28.48 2.29
C LYS A 280 -33.67 -28.41 3.80
N THR A 281 -32.56 -28.49 4.53
CA THR A 281 -32.53 -28.38 6.00
C THR A 281 -32.97 -26.99 6.46
N LEU A 282 -32.44 -25.91 5.87
CA LEU A 282 -32.87 -24.53 6.15
C LEU A 282 -34.37 -24.35 5.95
N LEU A 283 -34.90 -24.85 4.83
CA LEU A 283 -36.32 -24.75 4.51
C LEU A 283 -37.19 -25.55 5.50
N LYS A 284 -36.70 -26.71 5.97
CA LYS A 284 -37.42 -27.54 6.94
C LYS A 284 -37.43 -26.94 8.35
N GLU A 285 -36.35 -26.27 8.75
CA GLU A 285 -36.20 -25.68 10.09
C GLU A 285 -36.98 -24.36 10.24
N ASP A 286 -36.90 -23.46 9.26
CA ASP A 286 -37.36 -22.07 9.41
C ASP A 286 -38.12 -21.53 8.19
N GLY A 287 -38.43 -22.40 7.24
CA GLY A 287 -39.01 -22.00 5.97
C GLY A 287 -38.13 -20.99 5.22
N TRP A 288 -38.79 -20.07 4.51
CA TRP A 288 -38.12 -19.08 3.68
C TRP A 288 -37.35 -18.03 4.48
N TRP A 289 -37.75 -17.76 5.72
CA TRP A 289 -37.09 -16.78 6.58
C TRP A 289 -35.73 -17.27 7.10
N GLY A 290 -35.50 -18.58 7.12
CA GLY A 290 -34.20 -19.17 7.43
C GLY A 290 -33.07 -18.65 6.55
N PHE A 291 -33.35 -18.40 5.26
CA PHE A 291 -32.37 -17.88 4.30
C PHE A 291 -31.93 -16.44 4.58
N TYR A 292 -32.74 -15.66 5.29
CA TYR A 292 -32.46 -14.27 5.66
C TYR A 292 -31.94 -14.12 7.10
N ARG A 293 -31.55 -15.22 7.74
CA ARG A 293 -30.89 -15.17 9.06
C ARG A 293 -29.60 -14.35 8.98
N GLY A 294 -29.43 -13.45 9.95
CA GLY A 294 -28.30 -12.52 9.98
C GLY A 294 -28.40 -11.37 8.96
N PHE A 295 -29.54 -11.17 8.30
CA PHE A 295 -29.74 -10.07 7.33
C PHE A 295 -29.39 -8.70 7.91
N GLY A 296 -29.86 -8.35 9.11
CA GLY A 296 -29.59 -7.04 9.73
C GLY A 296 -28.10 -6.70 9.86
N PRO A 297 -27.30 -7.56 10.55
CA PRO A 297 -25.84 -7.39 10.61
C PRO A 297 -25.17 -7.36 9.23
N ARG A 298 -25.64 -8.17 8.27
CA ARG A 298 -25.10 -8.17 6.90
C ARG A 298 -25.40 -6.86 6.16
N PHE A 299 -26.65 -6.39 6.23
CA PHE A 299 -27.08 -5.12 5.64
C PHE A 299 -26.19 -3.99 6.17
N LEU A 300 -26.03 -3.89 7.50
CA LEU A 300 -25.16 -2.90 8.13
C LEU A 300 -23.71 -3.01 7.61
N ASN A 301 -23.18 -4.22 7.50
CA ASN A 301 -21.83 -4.47 6.99
C ASN A 301 -21.69 -4.01 5.52
N MET A 302 -22.61 -4.39 4.63
CA MET A 302 -22.56 -4.04 3.21
C MET A 302 -22.80 -2.55 2.96
N SER A 303 -23.69 -1.90 3.71
CA SER A 303 -23.94 -0.46 3.61
C SER A 303 -22.72 0.34 4.06
N LEU A 304 -22.11 -0.02 5.19
CA LEU A 304 -20.92 0.68 5.69
C LEU A 304 -19.67 0.39 4.86
N TYR A 305 -19.57 -0.79 4.25
CA TYR A 305 -18.44 -1.12 3.38
C TYR A 305 -18.31 -0.15 2.21
N GLY A 306 -19.42 0.10 1.50
CA GLY A 306 -19.46 1.02 0.36
C GLY A 306 -19.16 2.47 0.75
N THR A 307 -19.83 2.98 1.79
CA THR A 307 -19.59 4.34 2.30
C THR A 307 -18.14 4.53 2.75
N THR A 308 -17.55 3.53 3.42
CA THR A 308 -16.17 3.65 3.92
C THR A 308 -15.13 3.59 2.80
N MET A 309 -15.37 2.81 1.74
CA MET A 309 -14.49 2.79 0.57
C MET A 309 -14.43 4.18 -0.09
N ILE A 310 -15.57 4.86 -0.18
CA ILE A 310 -15.67 6.21 -0.75
C ILE A 310 -14.99 7.24 0.15
N VAL A 311 -15.26 7.20 1.47
CA VAL A 311 -14.56 8.06 2.44
C VAL A 311 -13.05 7.82 2.39
N THR A 312 -12.61 6.57 2.24
CA THR A 312 -11.19 6.22 2.11
C THR A 312 -10.58 6.82 0.84
N TYR A 313 -11.27 6.72 -0.30
CA TYR A 313 -10.84 7.35 -1.54
C TYR A 313 -10.73 8.88 -1.38
N GLU A 314 -11.75 9.53 -0.80
CA GLU A 314 -11.76 10.97 -0.57
C GLU A 314 -10.66 11.43 0.40
N LEU A 315 -10.41 10.68 1.48
CA LEU A 315 -9.33 10.95 2.44
C LEU A 315 -7.94 10.80 1.82
N ILE A 316 -7.76 9.84 0.89
CA ILE A 316 -6.53 9.66 0.13
C ILE A 316 -6.36 10.77 -0.92
N LYS A 317 -7.45 11.21 -1.55
CA LYS A 317 -7.48 12.28 -2.56
C LYS A 317 -7.25 13.67 -1.95
N THR A 318 -7.77 13.95 -0.75
CA THR A 318 -7.61 15.25 -0.07
C THR A 318 -6.26 15.40 0.64
N LYS A 319 -5.82 16.65 0.86
CA LYS A 319 -4.56 17.01 1.57
C LYS A 319 -4.41 16.39 2.98
N MET A 320 -5.44 15.77 3.56
CA MET A 320 -5.35 14.98 4.79
C MET A 320 -4.48 13.72 4.61
N GLY A 321 -4.42 13.14 3.41
CA GLY A 321 -3.46 12.07 3.06
C GLY A 321 -2.02 12.51 3.28
N LEU A 322 -1.67 13.79 3.04
CA LEU A 322 -0.33 14.32 3.31
C LEU A 322 -0.02 14.39 4.82
N SER A 323 -1.01 14.63 5.68
CA SER A 323 -0.80 14.70 7.14
C SER A 323 -0.64 13.33 7.76
N PHE A 324 -1.42 12.34 7.32
CA PHE A 324 -1.27 10.95 7.74
C PHE A 324 0.05 10.34 7.21
N THR A 325 0.41 10.66 5.96
CA THR A 325 1.73 10.30 5.39
C THR A 325 2.87 10.93 6.20
N LYS A 326 2.75 12.18 6.65
CA LYS A 326 3.75 12.85 7.52
C LYS A 326 3.86 12.22 8.91
N LEU A 327 2.74 11.79 9.49
CA LEU A 327 2.72 11.14 10.81
C LEU A 327 3.29 9.71 10.74
N PHE A 328 3.02 8.99 9.65
CA PHE A 328 3.49 7.62 9.45
C PHE A 328 4.92 7.55 8.89
N SER A 329 5.34 8.52 8.06
CA SER A 329 6.75 8.64 7.66
C SER A 329 7.64 8.86 8.88
N ARG A 330 7.16 9.55 9.92
CA ARG A 330 7.87 9.62 11.21
C ARG A 330 8.00 8.29 11.96
N LEU A 331 7.13 7.31 11.68
CA LEU A 331 7.11 6.00 12.34
C LEU A 331 7.83 4.88 11.55
N PHE A 332 7.96 5.01 10.22
CA PHE A 332 8.51 3.96 9.36
C PHE A 332 9.47 4.45 8.25
N ALA A 333 9.81 5.74 8.15
CA ALA A 333 10.71 6.20 7.10
C ALA A 333 12.18 5.84 7.37
N LYS A 334 12.84 5.37 6.31
CA LYS A 334 14.28 5.47 6.14
C LYS A 334 14.69 6.95 6.35
N LYS A 335 15.74 7.20 7.13
CA LYS A 335 16.25 8.55 7.35
C LYS A 335 16.92 9.00 6.05
N GLU A 336 16.27 9.86 5.28
CA GLU A 336 16.91 10.51 4.13
C GLU A 336 17.98 11.47 4.67
N MET A 337 19.22 11.30 4.21
CA MET A 337 20.36 12.06 4.72
C MET A 337 20.98 12.87 3.60
N ARG A 338 21.11 14.17 3.81
CA ARG A 338 21.72 15.05 2.81
C ARG A 338 23.23 15.05 2.99
N ILE A 339 23.93 14.34 2.09
CA ILE A 339 25.39 14.27 2.06
C ILE A 339 25.88 15.00 0.83
N LEU A 340 26.88 15.85 0.95
CA LEU A 340 27.49 16.57 -0.18
C LEU A 340 28.85 15.94 -0.51
N MET A 341 29.09 15.54 -1.77
CA MET A 341 30.41 15.07 -2.21
C MET A 341 31.09 16.14 -3.07
N VAL A 342 32.28 16.58 -2.67
CA VAL A 342 33.02 17.69 -3.30
C VAL A 342 34.52 17.39 -3.32
N GLY A 343 35.30 18.20 -4.04
CA GLY A 343 36.73 18.00 -4.22
C GLY A 343 37.20 18.66 -5.51
N LEU A 344 38.51 18.77 -5.69
CA LEU A 344 39.10 19.37 -6.90
C LEU A 344 38.72 18.58 -8.18
N ASP A 345 38.90 19.21 -9.33
CA ASP A 345 38.75 18.54 -10.62
C ASP A 345 39.75 17.37 -10.74
N ALA A 346 39.36 16.35 -11.50
CA ALA A 346 40.10 15.09 -11.64
C ALA A 346 40.33 14.26 -10.35
N ALA A 347 39.81 14.68 -9.18
CA ALA A 347 39.94 13.90 -7.93
C ALA A 347 39.25 12.53 -7.94
N GLY A 348 38.33 12.28 -8.89
CA GLY A 348 37.64 10.99 -9.07
C GLY A 348 36.23 10.91 -8.49
N LYS A 349 35.59 12.05 -8.18
CA LYS A 349 34.20 12.13 -7.66
C LYS A 349 33.19 11.37 -8.53
N THR A 350 33.18 11.66 -9.84
CA THR A 350 32.29 11.02 -10.82
C THR A 350 32.51 9.51 -10.89
N THR A 351 33.77 9.06 -10.83
CA THR A 351 34.13 7.64 -10.83
C THR A 351 33.62 6.93 -9.58
N ILE A 352 33.74 7.56 -8.39
CA ILE A 352 33.18 7.05 -7.14
C ILE A 352 31.66 6.95 -7.23
N LEU A 353 30.98 7.98 -7.75
CA LEU A 353 29.53 7.99 -7.93
C LEU A 353 29.06 6.82 -8.81
N TYR A 354 29.66 6.63 -9.98
CA TYR A 354 29.28 5.52 -10.86
C TYR A 354 29.56 4.15 -10.25
N LYS A 355 30.70 4.00 -9.57
CA LYS A 355 31.06 2.75 -8.88
C LYS A 355 30.01 2.37 -7.82
N LEU A 356 29.55 3.35 -7.05
CA LEU A 356 28.51 3.16 -6.03
C LEU A 356 27.11 2.93 -6.61
N LYS A 357 26.82 3.49 -7.79
CA LYS A 357 25.49 3.42 -8.42
C LYS A 357 25.26 2.15 -9.25
N LEU A 358 26.27 1.70 -9.99
CA LEU A 358 26.11 0.66 -11.02
C LEU A 358 26.86 -0.64 -10.71
N GLY A 359 27.74 -0.67 -9.70
CA GLY A 359 28.56 -1.85 -9.39
C GLY A 359 29.61 -2.21 -10.46
N GLU A 360 29.71 -1.44 -11.55
CA GLU A 360 30.62 -1.69 -12.69
C GLU A 360 31.51 -0.48 -13.00
N ILE A 361 32.66 -0.74 -13.63
CA ILE A 361 33.67 0.27 -14.01
C ILE A 361 33.30 0.85 -15.38
N VAL A 362 32.83 2.09 -15.42
CA VAL A 362 32.69 2.85 -16.68
C VAL A 362 33.87 3.81 -16.79
N THR A 363 34.61 3.74 -17.90
CA THR A 363 35.65 4.72 -18.24
C THR A 363 34.98 6.09 -18.48
N THR A 364 35.19 7.03 -17.56
CA THR A 364 34.56 8.35 -17.62
C THR A 364 35.21 9.23 -18.69
N ILE A 365 34.41 9.77 -19.60
CA ILE A 365 34.77 10.92 -20.45
C ILE A 365 34.58 12.20 -19.59
N PRO A 366 35.45 13.23 -19.68
CA PRO A 366 35.28 14.47 -18.90
C PRO A 366 33.90 15.08 -19.13
N THR A 367 33.11 15.22 -18.07
CA THR A 367 31.73 15.72 -18.14
C THR A 367 31.72 17.23 -18.41
N ILE A 368 31.00 17.64 -19.46
CA ILE A 368 30.56 19.03 -19.65
C ILE A 368 29.21 19.16 -18.92
N GLY A 369 29.20 19.77 -17.73
CA GLY A 369 27.95 20.14 -17.04
C GLY A 369 27.76 19.57 -15.64
N PHE A 370 26.67 20.01 -15.02
CA PHE A 370 26.26 19.82 -13.63
C PHE A 370 25.42 18.53 -13.48
N ASN A 371 25.83 17.56 -12.65
CA ASN A 371 25.08 16.30 -12.45
C ASN A 371 24.68 16.09 -10.98
N VAL A 372 23.40 15.73 -10.76
CA VAL A 372 22.80 15.49 -9.45
C VAL A 372 22.25 14.08 -9.45
N GLU A 373 22.81 13.22 -8.61
CA GLU A 373 22.37 11.83 -8.57
C GLU A 373 22.17 11.34 -7.14
N THR A 374 21.05 10.67 -6.90
CA THR A 374 20.75 10.05 -5.60
C THR A 374 21.23 8.60 -5.61
N VAL A 375 22.03 8.23 -4.61
CA VAL A 375 22.55 6.88 -4.41
C VAL A 375 21.95 6.32 -3.12
N GLU A 376 21.51 5.06 -3.17
CA GLU A 376 21.06 4.32 -1.99
C GLU A 376 22.18 3.41 -1.48
N TYR A 377 22.52 3.55 -0.20
CA TYR A 377 23.45 2.65 0.48
C TYR A 377 22.89 2.24 1.85
N LYS A 378 22.71 0.92 2.05
CA LYS A 378 22.04 0.34 3.22
C LYS A 378 20.65 0.96 3.46
N ASN A 379 20.43 1.57 4.62
CA ASN A 379 19.16 2.20 5.02
C ASN A 379 19.15 3.71 4.77
N ILE A 380 20.13 4.24 4.02
CA ILE A 380 20.36 5.66 3.81
C ILE A 380 20.30 5.96 2.31
N SER A 381 19.48 6.95 1.96
CA SER A 381 19.51 7.59 0.64
C SER A 381 20.29 8.89 0.76
N PHE A 382 21.30 9.09 -0.08
CA PHE A 382 22.09 10.32 -0.11
C PHE A 382 22.24 10.87 -1.54
N THR A 383 22.14 12.19 -1.67
CA THR A 383 22.23 12.88 -2.96
C THR A 383 23.66 13.33 -3.22
N VAL A 384 24.34 12.67 -4.14
CA VAL A 384 25.69 13.06 -4.58
C VAL A 384 25.57 14.18 -5.61
N TRP A 385 26.25 15.29 -5.33
CA TRP A 385 26.31 16.44 -6.23
C TRP A 385 27.70 16.46 -6.87
N ASP A 386 27.83 16.00 -8.12
CA ASP A 386 29.09 16.11 -8.86
C ASP A 386 29.20 17.53 -9.40
N VAL A 387 29.65 18.44 -8.53
CA VAL A 387 29.99 19.79 -8.97
C VAL A 387 31.42 19.75 -9.47
N GLY A 388 31.63 20.06 -10.75
CA GLY A 388 32.96 20.11 -11.34
C GLY A 388 33.89 20.97 -10.47
N GLY A 389 35.14 20.54 -10.33
CA GLY A 389 36.11 21.15 -9.39
C GLY A 389 36.96 22.25 -9.99
N GLN A 390 36.62 22.73 -11.20
CA GLN A 390 37.35 23.82 -11.85
C GLN A 390 37.10 25.15 -11.13
N ASP A 391 38.12 26.00 -11.06
CA ASP A 391 38.09 27.29 -10.34
C ASP A 391 36.85 28.14 -10.62
N LYS A 392 36.37 28.14 -11.87
CA LYS A 392 35.24 28.96 -12.32
C LYS A 392 33.88 28.53 -11.74
N ILE A 393 33.73 27.30 -11.26
CA ILE A 393 32.45 26.72 -10.82
C ILE A 393 32.41 26.39 -9.32
N ARG A 394 33.53 26.50 -8.60
CA ARG A 394 33.60 26.34 -7.13
C ARG A 394 32.65 27.27 -6.34
N PRO A 395 32.41 28.54 -6.75
CA PRO A 395 31.45 29.40 -6.03
C PRO A 395 30.03 28.84 -5.96
N LEU A 396 29.64 27.97 -6.90
CA LEU A 396 28.32 27.36 -6.92
C LEU A 396 28.11 26.33 -5.80
N TRP A 397 29.19 25.84 -5.16
CA TRP A 397 29.10 24.88 -4.05
C TRP A 397 28.23 25.40 -2.89
N ARG A 398 28.26 26.72 -2.66
CA ARG A 398 27.49 27.41 -1.61
C ARG A 398 25.99 27.17 -1.68
N HIS A 399 25.42 27.06 -2.88
CA HIS A 399 23.99 26.79 -3.06
C HIS A 399 23.57 25.41 -2.51
N TYR A 400 24.52 24.53 -2.22
CA TYR A 400 24.26 23.16 -1.78
C TYR A 400 24.52 22.92 -0.30
N PHE A 401 25.07 23.88 0.45
CA PHE A 401 25.45 23.69 1.85
C PHE A 401 24.25 23.55 2.79
N GLN A 402 23.14 24.24 2.50
CA GLN A 402 21.94 24.22 3.34
C GLN A 402 21.50 22.79 3.68
N ASN A 403 21.22 22.52 4.95
CA ASN A 403 20.75 21.22 5.46
C ASN A 403 21.69 20.03 5.16
N THR A 404 22.96 20.25 4.85
CA THR A 404 23.93 19.16 4.63
C THR A 404 24.39 18.59 5.96
N GLN A 405 24.13 17.29 6.18
CA GLN A 405 24.44 16.59 7.42
C GLN A 405 25.82 15.90 7.39
N GLY A 406 26.31 15.58 6.18
CA GLY A 406 27.62 14.98 5.95
C GLY A 406 28.30 15.57 4.72
N LEU A 407 29.61 15.70 4.78
CA LEU A 407 30.46 16.18 3.70
C LEU A 407 31.49 15.11 3.35
N ILE A 408 31.52 14.67 2.10
CA ILE A 408 32.56 13.80 1.55
C ILE A 408 33.50 14.67 0.72
N PHE A 409 34.74 14.84 1.16
CA PHE A 409 35.77 15.56 0.43
C PHE A 409 36.73 14.58 -0.25
N VAL A 410 36.77 14.59 -1.58
CA VAL A 410 37.58 13.67 -2.38
C VAL A 410 38.88 14.34 -2.78
N VAL A 411 40.01 13.70 -2.47
CA VAL A 411 41.37 14.19 -2.73
C VAL A 411 42.09 13.21 -3.65
N ASP A 412 42.72 13.72 -4.70
CA ASP A 412 43.65 12.94 -5.52
C ASP A 412 44.94 12.73 -4.74
N SER A 413 45.20 11.49 -4.34
CA SER A 413 46.39 11.15 -3.55
C SER A 413 47.67 11.21 -4.38
N ASN A 414 47.59 11.11 -5.70
CA ASN A 414 48.75 11.14 -6.59
C ASN A 414 49.09 12.57 -7.04
N ASP A 415 48.18 13.53 -6.84
CA ASP A 415 48.38 14.95 -7.17
C ASP A 415 49.00 15.72 -6.00
N ARG A 416 50.32 15.61 -5.89
CA ARG A 416 51.10 16.24 -4.81
C ARG A 416 51.18 17.77 -4.94
N ASP A 417 50.98 18.31 -6.13
CA ASP A 417 51.12 19.74 -6.42
C ASP A 417 49.86 20.50 -5.99
N ARG A 418 48.67 19.93 -6.22
CA ARG A 418 47.38 20.58 -5.90
C ARG A 418 46.81 20.22 -4.53
N VAL A 419 47.51 19.45 -3.71
CA VAL A 419 47.06 19.12 -2.35
C VAL A 419 46.93 20.35 -1.45
N VAL A 420 47.77 21.37 -1.65
CA VAL A 420 47.70 22.64 -0.92
C VAL A 420 46.45 23.42 -1.33
N GLU A 421 46.12 23.42 -2.62
CA GLU A 421 44.88 23.99 -3.13
C GLU A 421 43.66 23.26 -2.56
N ALA A 422 43.71 21.92 -2.51
CA ALA A 422 42.64 21.11 -1.92
C ALA A 422 42.42 21.43 -0.43
N ARG A 423 43.51 21.67 0.32
CA ARG A 423 43.44 22.15 1.71
C ARG A 423 42.72 23.48 1.78
N ASP A 424 43.17 24.46 1.01
CA ASP A 424 42.64 25.82 1.11
C ASP A 424 41.14 25.87 0.73
N GLU A 425 40.71 25.07 -0.24
CA GLU A 425 39.29 24.89 -0.57
C GLU A 425 38.50 24.19 0.55
N LEU A 426 39.02 23.09 1.11
CA LEU A 426 38.38 22.39 2.21
C LEU A 426 38.14 23.33 3.40
N HIS A 427 39.18 24.03 3.85
CA HIS A 427 39.07 24.96 4.98
C HIS A 427 38.12 26.13 4.67
N ARG A 428 38.12 26.64 3.44
CA ARG A 428 37.16 27.67 3.02
C ARG A 428 35.72 27.18 3.14
N MET A 429 35.43 25.95 2.69
CA MET A 429 34.10 25.36 2.82
C MET A 429 33.70 25.11 4.28
N LEU A 430 34.60 24.57 5.09
CA LEU A 430 34.31 24.24 6.50
C LEU A 430 34.07 25.48 7.38
N ASN A 431 34.46 26.66 6.92
CA ASN A 431 34.21 27.95 7.57
C ASN A 431 32.81 28.53 7.28
N GLU A 432 32.05 27.94 6.36
CA GLU A 432 30.69 28.38 6.05
C GLU A 432 29.71 27.89 7.13
N ASP A 433 28.84 28.77 7.61
CA ASP A 433 27.96 28.52 8.75
C ASP A 433 27.03 27.32 8.50
N GLU A 434 26.57 27.14 7.26
CA GLU A 434 25.67 26.04 6.89
C GLU A 434 26.33 24.66 7.00
N LEU A 435 27.66 24.58 6.97
CA LEU A 435 28.40 23.33 7.11
C LEU A 435 28.95 23.11 8.52
N ARG A 436 28.71 24.01 9.47
CA ARG A 436 29.31 23.97 10.81
C ARG A 436 29.10 22.63 11.54
N GLU A 437 27.93 22.04 11.40
CA GLU A 437 27.55 20.80 12.10
C GLU A 437 27.83 19.51 11.29
N ALA A 438 28.16 19.65 10.01
CA ALA A 438 28.34 18.53 9.09
C ALA A 438 29.53 17.64 9.48
N VAL A 439 29.33 16.32 9.47
CA VAL A 439 30.40 15.33 9.67
C VAL A 439 31.25 15.27 8.40
N LEU A 440 32.57 15.26 8.54
CA LEU A 440 33.50 15.26 7.41
C LEU A 440 34.07 13.85 7.17
N LEU A 441 33.94 13.33 5.95
CA LEU A 441 34.67 12.16 5.47
C LEU A 441 35.62 12.64 4.37
N VAL A 442 36.91 12.30 4.48
CA VAL A 442 37.91 12.55 3.43
C VAL A 442 38.21 11.25 2.73
N PHE A 443 38.01 11.20 1.41
CA PHE A 443 38.48 10.11 0.57
C PHE A 443 39.85 10.47 0.00
N ALA A 444 40.88 9.77 0.49
CA ALA A 444 42.21 9.76 -0.11
C ALA A 444 42.20 8.81 -1.31
N ASN A 445 41.76 9.32 -2.46
CA ASN A 445 41.47 8.53 -3.65
C ASN A 445 42.68 8.35 -4.56
N LYS A 446 42.65 7.32 -5.42
CA LYS A 446 43.73 6.91 -6.35
C LYS A 446 44.96 6.32 -5.66
N GLN A 447 44.74 5.54 -4.60
CA GLN A 447 45.80 4.82 -3.89
C GLN A 447 46.47 3.72 -4.72
N ASP A 448 45.89 3.37 -5.87
CA ASP A 448 46.44 2.45 -6.87
C ASP A 448 47.63 3.03 -7.67
N LEU A 449 47.87 4.35 -7.59
CA LEU A 449 48.94 5.01 -8.34
C LEU A 449 50.27 5.01 -7.58
N PRO A 450 51.42 4.89 -8.28
CA PRO A 450 52.72 4.63 -7.66
C PRO A 450 53.25 5.77 -6.78
N ASN A 451 52.79 7.02 -6.98
CA ASN A 451 53.21 8.19 -6.20
C ASN A 451 52.14 8.67 -5.21
N ALA A 452 51.12 7.85 -4.95
CA ALA A 452 50.01 8.19 -4.06
C ALA A 452 50.49 8.48 -2.64
N MET A 453 50.08 9.62 -2.10
CA MET A 453 50.21 9.97 -0.68
C MET A 453 49.34 9.04 0.16
N ASN A 454 49.88 8.48 1.23
CA ASN A 454 49.06 7.68 2.15
C ASN A 454 48.13 8.60 2.98
N ALA A 455 47.16 7.99 3.67
CA ALA A 455 46.19 8.75 4.47
C ALA A 455 46.83 9.63 5.55
N ALA A 456 47.95 9.21 6.16
CA ALA A 456 48.63 10.02 7.18
C ALA A 456 49.24 11.28 6.57
N GLU A 457 49.91 11.14 5.42
CA GLU A 457 50.49 12.29 4.69
C GLU A 457 49.41 13.28 4.24
N ILE A 458 48.25 12.78 3.76
CA ILE A 458 47.13 13.64 3.38
C ILE A 458 46.51 14.33 4.61
N THR A 459 46.44 13.65 5.75
CA THR A 459 45.95 14.22 7.01
C THR A 459 46.77 15.43 7.42
N ASP A 460 48.10 15.31 7.36
CA ASP A 460 49.03 16.40 7.67
C ASP A 460 48.90 17.55 6.67
N LYS A 461 48.91 17.24 5.37
CA LYS A 461 48.86 18.25 4.30
C LYS A 461 47.53 19.02 4.24
N LEU A 462 46.42 18.37 4.55
CA LEU A 462 45.11 19.03 4.68
C LEU A 462 44.93 19.72 6.04
N GLY A 463 45.84 19.52 6.99
CA GLY A 463 45.76 20.11 8.32
C GLY A 463 44.55 19.64 9.12
N LEU A 464 44.10 18.38 8.94
CA LEU A 464 42.89 17.87 9.60
C LEU A 464 43.00 17.86 11.14
N HIS A 465 44.22 17.77 11.68
CA HIS A 465 44.50 17.89 13.11
C HIS A 465 44.05 19.23 13.74
N SER A 466 43.90 20.28 12.93
CA SER A 466 43.39 21.58 13.39
C SER A 466 41.87 21.58 13.63
N LEU A 467 41.12 20.63 13.04
CA LEU A 467 39.66 20.55 13.08
C LEU A 467 39.14 19.90 14.37
N ARG A 468 39.58 20.37 15.54
CA ARG A 468 39.29 19.74 16.84
C ARG A 468 37.81 19.71 17.24
N GLN A 469 37.00 20.62 16.72
CA GLN A 469 35.58 20.73 17.03
C GLN A 469 34.66 20.01 16.02
N ARG A 470 35.23 19.30 15.04
CA ARG A 470 34.48 18.61 13.99
C ARG A 470 34.83 17.13 13.99
N HIS A 471 33.82 16.28 13.86
CA HIS A 471 34.05 14.85 13.65
C HIS A 471 34.49 14.65 12.21
N TRP A 472 35.70 14.11 12.03
CA TRP A 472 36.25 13.81 10.73
C TRP A 472 36.88 12.42 10.70
N TYR A 473 36.93 11.82 9.52
CA TYR A 473 37.66 10.58 9.24
C TYR A 473 38.24 10.63 7.84
N ILE A 474 39.39 9.99 7.66
CA ILE A 474 40.04 9.83 6.37
C ILE A 474 40.10 8.35 6.03
N GLN A 475 39.75 8.03 4.79
CA GLN A 475 39.76 6.67 4.29
C GLN A 475 40.57 6.62 2.99
N SER A 476 41.56 5.74 2.95
CA SER A 476 42.26 5.39 1.71
C SER A 476 41.30 4.68 0.77
N THR A 477 41.21 5.15 -0.48
CA THR A 477 40.26 4.61 -1.46
C THR A 477 40.84 4.47 -2.87
N CYS A 478 40.27 3.54 -3.62
CA CYS A 478 40.48 3.43 -5.06
C CYS A 478 39.12 3.38 -5.76
N ALA A 479 38.78 4.44 -6.48
CA ALA A 479 37.48 4.56 -7.15
C ALA A 479 37.23 3.48 -8.22
N THR A 480 38.28 2.99 -8.88
CA THR A 480 38.16 1.98 -9.95
C THR A 480 37.95 0.59 -9.37
N SER A 481 38.72 0.18 -8.36
CA SER A 481 38.53 -1.12 -7.70
C SER A 481 37.29 -1.13 -6.80
N GLY A 482 36.97 0.01 -6.15
CA GLY A 482 35.95 0.17 -5.13
C GLY A 482 36.46 -0.03 -3.70
N GLU A 483 37.74 -0.32 -3.53
CA GLU A 483 38.37 -0.55 -2.22
C GLU A 483 38.30 0.71 -1.35
N GLY A 484 37.93 0.54 -0.07
CA GLY A 484 37.83 1.62 0.91
C GLY A 484 36.58 2.50 0.81
N LEU A 485 35.83 2.45 -0.29
CA LEU A 485 34.65 3.32 -0.48
C LEU A 485 33.55 2.98 0.53
N TYR A 486 33.25 1.69 0.69
CA TYR A 486 32.17 1.23 1.56
C TYR A 486 32.51 1.41 3.04
N GLU A 487 33.77 1.21 3.41
CA GLU A 487 34.28 1.40 4.77
C GLU A 487 34.13 2.87 5.21
N GLY A 488 34.45 3.81 4.33
CA GLY A 488 34.27 5.23 4.62
C GLY A 488 32.78 5.63 4.70
N LEU A 489 31.93 5.09 3.82
CA LEU A 489 30.48 5.32 3.88
C LEU A 489 29.85 4.74 5.15
N ASP A 490 30.31 3.57 5.59
CA ASP A 490 29.86 2.95 6.84
C ASP A 490 30.22 3.80 8.05
N TRP A 491 31.44 4.32 8.09
CA TRP A 491 31.84 5.26 9.13
C TRP A 491 30.96 6.52 9.13
N LEU A 492 30.74 7.12 7.96
CA LEU A 492 29.94 8.33 7.82
C LEU A 492 28.48 8.12 8.27
N SER A 493 27.88 7.01 7.83
CA SER A 493 26.54 6.56 8.22
C SER A 493 26.39 6.49 9.75
N ASN A 494 27.31 5.79 10.42
CA ASN A 494 27.25 5.57 11.86
C ASN A 494 27.42 6.88 12.66
N ASN A 495 28.28 7.78 12.20
CA ASN A 495 28.57 9.02 12.92
C ASN A 495 27.51 10.10 12.72
N ILE A 496 26.86 10.18 11.55
CA ILE A 496 25.73 11.09 11.38
C ILE A 496 24.48 10.58 12.12
N ALA A 497 24.26 9.26 12.17
CA ALA A 497 23.12 8.68 12.91
C ALA A 497 23.17 8.95 14.43
N SER A 498 24.37 9.08 15.00
CA SER A 498 24.57 9.36 16.44
C SER A 498 24.20 10.79 16.88
N LYS A 499 24.05 11.73 15.94
CA LYS A 499 23.82 13.15 16.22
C LYS A 499 22.37 13.62 16.11
N ALA A 500 21.45 12.77 15.63
CA ALA A 500 20.08 13.15 15.33
C ALA A 500 19.10 12.14 15.89
#